data_AF-A0A0Q8W9K5-F1
#
_entry.id   AF-A0A0Q8W9K5-F1
#
_cell.length_a   1.000
_cell.length_b   1.000
_cell.length_c   1.000
_cell.angle_alpha   90.00
_cell.angle_beta   90.00
_cell.angle_gamma   90.00
#
_symmetry.space_group_name_H-M   'P 1'
#
loop_
_entity.id
_entity.type
_entity.pdbx_description
1 polymer ?
#
loop_
_entity_poly.entity_id
_entity_poly.type
_entity_poly.pdbx_seq_one_letter_code
_entity_poly.pdbx_strand_id
1 'polypeptide(L)'
;MLSLASAALVFLPEQTAVACPAPCTTETPVVTDPDPKGDLSDKTAVDDIRTDTTSCSVYANGTGMGMYCNTFGAGDAKTLREKYGDQKFQQCRYSELPPTVEAPHNPNPDKGRFMLMTCLENIDFDTYNGGPNRTLSLSIVFVPFGTDTSDHHNGITNFLWNQIDRNKPMPVPLLVTRPNRTPLVGIPTFFTFQWLDPLSGTPMEETRNGGAYREVTAGDVIMRARATKVVINPQQEGIKSTTCLADSPYREGALPKNQPADACSIIFKRSSASARKYATKPIPANIKDAFYADVTVTWEVTFGEEGQPMRTLGDGFAMRMRQVLPVQEVQAPNQPPTVIY
;
A
#
# COMPACT_ATOMS: atom_id res chain seq x y z
N MET A 1 -66.27 -18.43 -33.52
CA MET A 1 -67.05 -17.72 -32.49
C MET A 1 -66.11 -17.33 -31.37
N LEU A 2 -65.87 -16.02 -31.26
CA LEU A 2 -64.98 -15.36 -30.30
C LEU A 2 -65.61 -15.33 -28.90
N SER A 3 -64.80 -15.48 -27.85
CA SER A 3 -65.10 -15.00 -26.49
C SER A 3 -63.77 -14.63 -25.84
N LEU A 4 -63.43 -13.34 -25.88
CA LEU A 4 -63.48 -12.36 -24.79
C LEU A 4 -62.37 -12.54 -23.74
N ALA A 5 -61.30 -11.76 -23.93
CA ALA A 5 -60.25 -11.50 -22.95
C ALA A 5 -60.69 -10.37 -22.00
N SER A 6 -60.60 -10.61 -20.68
CA SER A 6 -60.72 -9.57 -19.66
C SER A 6 -59.35 -8.99 -19.35
N ALA A 7 -59.16 -7.70 -19.67
CA ALA A 7 -58.04 -6.90 -19.21
C ALA A 7 -58.34 -6.35 -17.81
N ALA A 8 -57.46 -6.62 -16.84
CA ALA A 8 -57.47 -5.96 -15.54
C ALA A 8 -56.47 -4.79 -15.58
N LEU A 9 -56.99 -3.56 -15.50
CA LEU A 9 -56.23 -2.36 -15.19
C LEU A 9 -55.75 -2.44 -13.73
N VAL A 10 -54.45 -2.39 -13.51
CA VAL A 10 -53.86 -2.14 -12.18
C VAL A 10 -53.43 -0.68 -12.15
N PHE A 11 -54.07 0.10 -11.27
CA PHE A 11 -53.65 1.45 -10.91
C PHE A 11 -52.34 1.41 -10.11
N LEU A 12 -51.32 2.11 -10.58
CA LEU A 12 -50.10 2.40 -9.81
C LEU A 12 -50.38 3.54 -8.82
N PRO A 13 -50.00 3.43 -7.54
CA PRO A 13 -49.93 4.59 -6.67
C PRO A 13 -48.70 5.44 -7.04
N GLU A 14 -48.93 6.71 -7.33
CA GLU A 14 -47.90 7.76 -7.32
C GLU A 14 -47.26 7.82 -5.93
N GLN A 15 -46.01 7.37 -5.81
CA GLN A 15 -45.18 7.74 -4.67
C GLN A 15 -44.53 9.08 -4.98
N THR A 16 -45.07 10.13 -4.36
CA THR A 16 -44.38 11.40 -4.17
C THR A 16 -43.01 11.14 -3.54
N ALA A 17 -41.95 11.53 -4.24
CA ALA A 17 -40.58 11.44 -3.78
C ALA A 17 -40.40 12.27 -2.49
N VAL A 18 -40.29 11.57 -1.36
CA VAL A 18 -39.71 12.12 -0.14
C VAL A 18 -38.20 12.06 -0.33
N ALA A 19 -37.57 13.23 -0.42
CA ALA A 19 -36.12 13.37 -0.43
C ALA A 19 -35.52 12.75 0.83
N CYS A 20 -34.78 11.65 0.67
CA CYS A 20 -33.86 11.16 1.68
C CYS A 20 -32.45 11.69 1.38
N PRO A 21 -31.75 12.23 2.39
CA PRO A 21 -30.35 12.66 2.27
C PRO A 21 -29.46 11.40 2.27
N ALA A 22 -28.92 11.05 1.10
CA ALA A 22 -27.97 9.95 0.95
C ALA A 22 -26.51 10.48 0.89
N PRO A 23 -25.53 9.69 1.35
CA PRO A 23 -24.15 10.13 1.60
C PRO A 23 -23.23 9.96 0.38
N CYS A 24 -22.05 10.57 0.49
CA CYS A 24 -20.93 10.53 -0.46
C CYS A 24 -20.71 9.15 -1.10
N THR A 25 -20.77 9.06 -2.43
CA THR A 25 -20.43 7.84 -3.18
C THR A 25 -19.10 8.01 -3.92
N THR A 26 -18.17 7.11 -3.65
CA THR A 26 -16.96 6.85 -4.45
C THR A 26 -17.37 6.29 -5.81
N GLU A 27 -16.82 6.82 -6.90
CA GLU A 27 -16.99 6.21 -8.22
C GLU A 27 -16.01 5.06 -8.37
N THR A 28 -16.53 3.85 -8.11
CA THR A 28 -16.27 2.54 -8.73
C THR A 28 -16.80 1.52 -7.72
N PRO A 29 -17.61 0.51 -8.09
CA PRO A 29 -17.73 -0.67 -7.25
C PRO A 29 -16.42 -1.46 -7.41
N VAL A 30 -15.36 -0.98 -6.78
CA VAL A 30 -14.42 -1.94 -6.21
C VAL A 30 -15.28 -2.73 -5.25
N VAL A 31 -15.25 -4.06 -5.34
CA VAL A 31 -15.73 -4.90 -4.24
C VAL A 31 -14.84 -4.56 -3.05
N THR A 32 -15.20 -3.50 -2.34
CA THR A 32 -14.64 -3.17 -1.04
C THR A 32 -15.27 -4.17 -0.11
N ASP A 33 -14.61 -5.32 0.01
CA ASP A 33 -14.78 -6.14 1.20
C ASP A 33 -14.52 -5.18 2.38
N PRO A 34 -15.49 -5.01 3.30
CA PRO A 34 -15.31 -4.14 4.44
C PRO A 34 -14.22 -4.75 5.32
N ASP A 35 -12.98 -4.27 5.18
CA ASP A 35 -11.90 -4.60 6.08
C ASP A 35 -12.31 -4.10 7.48
N PRO A 36 -12.54 -4.99 8.45
CA PRO A 36 -13.08 -4.60 9.73
C PRO A 36 -11.97 -3.92 10.53
N LYS A 37 -11.94 -2.58 10.53
CA LYS A 37 -11.27 -1.75 11.55
C LYS A 37 -9.81 -2.12 11.85
N GLY A 38 -9.04 -2.57 10.87
CA GLY A 38 -7.59 -2.71 11.02
C GLY A 38 -6.95 -1.35 10.80
N ASP A 39 -6.38 -0.73 11.84
CA ASP A 39 -5.58 0.50 11.71
C ASP A 39 -4.38 0.20 10.78
N LEU A 40 -4.45 0.66 9.52
CA LEU A 40 -3.50 0.27 8.46
C LEU A 40 -2.16 1.03 8.58
N SER A 41 -2.08 2.08 9.40
CA SER A 41 -0.82 2.64 9.90
C SER A 41 -0.93 2.95 11.38
N ASP A 42 0.20 3.22 12.03
CA ASP A 42 0.13 3.93 13.30
C ASP A 42 -0.46 5.34 13.07
N LYS A 43 -1.03 5.95 14.11
CA LYS A 43 -1.49 7.35 14.07
C LYS A 43 -0.35 8.27 13.64
N THR A 44 -0.66 9.43 13.04
CA THR A 44 0.38 10.44 12.76
C THR A 44 1.14 10.79 14.03
N ALA A 45 2.45 10.54 14.02
CA ALA A 45 3.37 11.04 15.04
C ALA A 45 3.72 12.50 14.70
N VAL A 46 3.65 13.38 15.68
CA VAL A 46 3.94 14.82 15.55
C VAL A 46 4.80 15.26 16.71
N ASP A 47 5.76 16.14 16.44
CA ASP A 47 6.53 16.86 17.47
C ASP A 47 6.93 18.24 16.92
N ASP A 48 7.40 19.13 17.79
CA ASP A 48 7.85 20.45 17.43
C ASP A 48 9.37 20.61 17.67
N ILE A 49 10.01 21.40 16.82
CA ILE A 49 11.39 21.85 16.99
C ILE A 49 11.46 23.36 16.84
N ARG A 50 12.19 23.98 17.75
CA ARG A 50 12.54 25.40 17.69
C ARG A 50 14.05 25.50 17.72
N THR A 51 14.59 26.10 16.69
CA THR A 51 15.99 26.46 16.54
C THR A 51 16.12 27.97 16.78
N ASP A 52 17.34 28.49 16.72
CA ASP A 52 17.58 29.94 16.81
C ASP A 52 16.96 30.70 15.63
N THR A 53 16.69 30.03 14.50
CA THR A 53 16.22 30.67 13.26
C THR A 53 14.87 30.16 12.75
N THR A 54 14.38 29.01 13.22
CA THR A 54 13.22 28.33 12.66
C THR A 54 12.34 27.67 13.74
N SER A 55 11.01 27.74 13.60
CA SER A 55 10.07 26.89 14.35
C SER A 55 9.37 25.96 13.36
N CYS A 56 9.52 24.64 13.56
CA CYS A 56 8.91 23.63 12.71
C CYS A 56 8.06 22.65 13.52
N SER A 57 6.90 22.29 12.97
CA SER A 57 6.18 21.08 13.38
C SER A 57 6.58 19.95 12.44
N VAL A 58 7.19 18.90 12.98
CA VAL A 58 7.56 17.69 12.23
C VAL A 58 6.49 16.63 12.38
N TYR A 59 6.31 15.77 11.38
CA TYR A 59 5.37 14.67 11.45
C TYR A 59 5.79 13.47 10.60
N ALA A 60 5.32 12.29 10.99
CA ALA A 60 5.42 11.06 10.21
C ALA A 60 4.10 10.29 10.29
N ASN A 61 3.65 9.75 9.17
CA ASN A 61 2.44 8.95 9.06
C ASN A 61 2.49 7.97 7.90
N GLY A 62 1.39 7.25 7.67
CA GLY A 62 1.31 6.21 6.63
C GLY A 62 1.50 6.71 5.21
N THR A 63 1.53 8.03 4.99
CA THR A 63 1.79 8.62 3.67
C THR A 63 3.23 9.10 3.49
N GLY A 64 4.00 9.27 4.55
CA GLY A 64 5.32 9.87 4.46
C GLY A 64 5.76 10.58 5.73
N MET A 65 6.73 11.46 5.57
CA MET A 65 7.19 12.35 6.62
C MET A 65 7.44 13.75 6.10
N GLY A 66 7.30 14.74 6.97
CA GLY A 66 7.62 16.09 6.59
C GLY A 66 7.69 17.01 7.78
N MET A 67 7.98 18.27 7.45
CA MET A 67 8.01 19.33 8.43
C MET A 67 7.35 20.57 7.84
N TYR A 68 6.63 21.27 8.70
CA TYR A 68 6.03 22.55 8.39
C TYR A 68 6.68 23.60 9.26
N CYS A 69 7.56 24.40 8.65
CA CYS A 69 8.28 25.46 9.31
C CYS A 69 7.59 26.79 9.02
N ASN A 70 7.13 27.47 10.07
CA ASN A 70 6.34 28.68 9.95
C ASN A 70 6.90 29.81 10.79
N THR A 71 6.81 31.03 10.25
CA THR A 71 6.49 32.23 11.02
C THR A 71 4.97 32.24 11.25
N PHE A 72 4.51 32.45 12.49
CA PHE A 72 3.13 32.29 12.96
C PHE A 72 2.01 32.83 12.03
N GLY A 73 0.90 32.05 11.94
CA GLY A 73 -0.41 32.54 11.50
C GLY A 73 -1.18 31.56 10.60
N ALA A 74 -2.12 30.79 11.16
CA ALA A 74 -3.13 30.07 10.38
C ALA A 74 -4.52 30.53 10.83
N GLY A 75 -5.25 31.20 9.93
CA GLY A 75 -6.66 31.55 10.10
C GLY A 75 -7.59 30.33 9.91
N ASP A 76 -8.90 30.56 10.02
CA ASP A 76 -9.97 29.56 9.89
C ASP A 76 -9.83 28.71 8.62
N ALA A 77 -9.19 27.54 8.75
CA ALA A 77 -9.02 26.61 7.65
C ALA A 77 -10.31 25.78 7.49
N LYS A 78 -11.03 26.02 6.39
CA LYS A 78 -12.16 25.19 5.97
C LYS A 78 -11.73 23.73 5.83
N THR A 79 -12.61 22.81 6.22
CA THR A 79 -12.44 21.36 6.00
C THR A 79 -12.38 21.04 4.50
N LEU A 80 -11.84 19.87 4.14
CA LEU A 80 -11.82 19.43 2.74
C LEU A 80 -13.24 19.37 2.15
N ARG A 81 -14.21 18.92 2.94
CA ARG A 81 -15.64 18.90 2.56
C ARG A 81 -16.17 20.32 2.29
N GLU A 82 -15.91 21.27 3.18
CA GLU A 82 -16.33 22.67 3.00
C GLU A 82 -15.64 23.35 1.81
N LYS A 83 -14.40 22.96 1.51
CA LYS A 83 -13.58 23.57 0.46
C LYS A 83 -13.88 23.01 -0.94
N TYR A 84 -14.11 21.71 -1.05
CA TYR A 84 -14.23 21.00 -2.32
C TYR A 84 -15.64 20.47 -2.61
N GLY A 85 -16.56 20.55 -1.65
CA GLY A 85 -17.95 20.14 -1.81
C GLY A 85 -18.08 18.68 -2.25
N ASP A 86 -18.84 18.44 -3.31
CA ASP A 86 -19.19 17.10 -3.81
C ASP A 86 -18.19 16.54 -4.84
N GLN A 87 -16.99 17.12 -4.95
CA GLN A 87 -15.98 16.59 -5.88
C GLN A 87 -15.58 15.16 -5.51
N LYS A 88 -15.54 14.28 -6.51
CA LYS A 88 -15.16 12.88 -6.33
C LYS A 88 -13.65 12.75 -6.20
N PHE A 89 -13.19 12.19 -5.10
CA PHE A 89 -11.76 11.92 -4.91
C PHE A 89 -11.33 10.67 -5.69
N GLN A 90 -10.32 10.82 -6.56
CA GLN A 90 -9.65 9.65 -7.14
C GLN A 90 -8.68 9.08 -6.11
N GLN A 91 -9.14 8.04 -5.43
CA GLN A 91 -8.42 7.41 -4.33
C GLN A 91 -7.11 6.76 -4.77
N CYS A 92 -7.12 6.11 -5.94
CA CYS A 92 -6.01 5.30 -6.43
C CYS A 92 -5.51 5.79 -7.79
N ARG A 93 -4.19 5.82 -7.94
CA ARG A 93 -3.49 6.07 -9.19
C ARG A 93 -2.76 4.82 -9.64
N TYR A 94 -2.68 4.65 -10.96
CA TYR A 94 -2.02 3.51 -11.58
C TYR A 94 -0.82 4.00 -12.37
N SER A 95 0.30 3.30 -12.24
CA SER A 95 1.48 3.50 -13.07
C SER A 95 1.99 2.18 -13.61
N GLU A 96 2.75 2.23 -14.70
CA GLU A 96 3.46 1.04 -15.17
C GLU A 96 4.42 0.55 -14.08
N LEU A 97 4.70 -0.76 -14.09
CA LEU A 97 5.74 -1.29 -13.26
C LEU A 97 7.09 -0.72 -13.72
N PRO A 98 7.95 -0.26 -12.79
CA PRO A 98 9.28 0.22 -13.12
C PRO A 98 10.06 -0.86 -13.91
N PRO A 99 10.94 -0.51 -14.86
CA PRO A 99 11.68 -1.49 -15.66
C PRO A 99 12.52 -2.48 -14.85
N THR A 100 12.90 -2.08 -13.63
CA THR A 100 13.67 -2.88 -12.68
C THR A 100 12.79 -3.78 -11.80
N VAL A 101 11.47 -3.67 -11.92
CA VAL A 101 10.46 -4.49 -11.25
C VAL A 101 9.88 -5.45 -12.26
N GLU A 102 10.26 -6.72 -12.17
CA GLU A 102 9.66 -7.75 -13.01
C GLU A 102 8.19 -7.98 -12.60
N ALA A 103 7.29 -7.92 -13.59
CA ALA A 103 5.88 -8.22 -13.36
C ALA A 103 5.69 -9.66 -12.86
N PRO A 104 4.72 -9.92 -11.97
CA PRO A 104 4.30 -11.28 -11.67
C PRO A 104 3.93 -12.04 -12.95
N HIS A 105 4.05 -13.37 -12.94
CA HIS A 105 3.64 -14.18 -14.08
C HIS A 105 2.17 -13.89 -14.42
N ASN A 106 1.92 -13.46 -15.65
CA ASN A 106 0.59 -13.18 -16.16
C ASN A 106 0.13 -14.34 -17.04
N PRO A 107 -0.77 -15.21 -16.56
CA PRO A 107 -1.28 -16.33 -17.37
C PRO A 107 -2.23 -15.87 -18.49
N ASN A 108 -2.69 -14.60 -18.48
CA ASN A 108 -3.60 -14.05 -19.48
C ASN A 108 -3.07 -12.72 -20.04
N PRO A 109 -1.92 -12.73 -20.76
CA PRO A 109 -1.26 -11.51 -21.25
C PRO A 109 -2.08 -10.71 -22.27
N ASP A 110 -3.05 -11.36 -22.91
CA ASP A 110 -4.00 -10.78 -23.86
C ASP A 110 -5.16 -10.05 -23.18
N LYS A 111 -5.39 -10.25 -21.87
CA LYS A 111 -6.55 -9.71 -21.14
C LYS A 111 -6.23 -8.53 -20.24
N GLY A 112 -4.96 -8.27 -19.97
CA GLY A 112 -4.54 -7.17 -19.09
C GLY A 112 -3.07 -7.23 -18.75
N ARG A 113 -2.64 -6.34 -17.87
CA ARG A 113 -1.25 -6.21 -17.42
C ARG A 113 -1.17 -5.93 -15.93
N PHE A 114 -0.02 -6.23 -15.33
CA PHE A 114 0.24 -5.81 -13.95
C PHE A 114 0.69 -4.34 -13.93
N MET A 115 0.10 -3.56 -13.02
CA MET A 115 0.44 -2.17 -12.79
C MET A 115 0.72 -1.94 -11.31
N LEU A 116 1.49 -0.90 -11.01
CA LEU A 116 1.62 -0.39 -9.65
C LEU A 116 0.40 0.47 -9.36
N MET A 117 -0.36 0.12 -8.34
CA MET A 117 -1.48 0.90 -7.84
C MET A 117 -1.06 1.54 -6.52
N THR A 118 -1.17 2.86 -6.46
CA THR A 118 -0.92 3.66 -5.26
C THR A 118 -2.24 4.27 -4.84
N CYS A 119 -2.68 4.01 -3.61
CA CYS A 119 -3.94 4.47 -3.05
C CYS A 119 -3.72 5.33 -1.81
N LEU A 120 -4.48 6.41 -1.71
CA LEU A 120 -4.64 7.18 -0.49
C LEU A 120 -5.83 6.65 0.30
N GLU A 121 -5.59 6.04 1.44
CA GLU A 121 -6.60 5.44 2.29
C GLU A 121 -6.79 6.24 3.59
N ASN A 122 -7.92 6.04 4.27
CA ASN A 122 -8.23 6.64 5.58
C ASN A 122 -8.21 8.19 5.60
N ILE A 123 -8.67 8.81 4.51
CA ILE A 123 -8.81 10.27 4.42
C ILE A 123 -10.03 10.74 5.23
N ASP A 124 -9.80 11.62 6.20
CA ASP A 124 -10.84 12.34 6.92
C ASP A 124 -11.18 13.65 6.20
N PHE A 125 -12.30 13.65 5.47
CA PHE A 125 -12.79 14.81 4.73
C PHE A 125 -13.32 15.94 5.61
N ASP A 126 -13.54 15.70 6.91
CA ASP A 126 -14.00 16.69 7.89
C ASP A 126 -12.82 17.43 8.56
N THR A 127 -11.61 17.24 8.03
CA THR A 127 -10.40 18.00 8.37
C THR A 127 -9.90 18.75 7.15
N TYR A 128 -9.02 19.75 7.32
CA TYR A 128 -8.46 20.52 6.20
C TYR A 128 -7.36 19.77 5.41
N ASN A 129 -6.82 18.67 5.95
CA ASN A 129 -5.63 17.97 5.45
C ASN A 129 -5.80 16.45 5.25
N GLY A 130 -7.00 15.91 5.48
CA GLY A 130 -7.29 14.49 5.35
C GLY A 130 -7.06 13.67 6.62
N GLY A 131 -6.81 14.32 7.76
CA GLY A 131 -6.74 13.71 9.07
C GLY A 131 -5.42 13.00 9.38
N PRO A 132 -5.20 12.67 10.66
CA PRO A 132 -3.96 12.07 11.13
C PRO A 132 -3.83 10.57 10.81
N ASN A 133 -4.86 9.92 10.27
CA ASN A 133 -4.84 8.49 9.98
C ASN A 133 -4.70 8.18 8.50
N ARG A 134 -4.49 9.19 7.65
CA ARG A 134 -4.30 8.96 6.22
C ARG A 134 -3.09 8.07 5.96
N THR A 135 -3.23 7.21 4.95
CA THR A 135 -2.28 6.15 4.63
C THR A 135 -2.02 6.09 3.13
N LEU A 136 -0.78 5.78 2.75
CA LEU A 136 -0.42 5.46 1.38
C LEU A 136 -0.28 3.94 1.28
N SER A 137 -1.15 3.34 0.49
CA SER A 137 -1.17 1.92 0.20
C SER A 137 -0.61 1.71 -1.19
N LEU A 138 0.34 0.79 -1.35
CA LEU A 138 0.85 0.39 -2.67
C LEU A 138 0.61 -1.09 -2.88
N SER A 139 0.27 -1.45 -4.11
CA SER A 139 0.02 -2.83 -4.51
C SER A 139 0.34 -3.02 -5.98
N ILE A 140 0.94 -4.17 -6.33
CA ILE A 140 1.00 -4.62 -7.72
C ILE A 140 -0.30 -5.36 -8.01
N VAL A 141 -1.09 -4.85 -8.97
CA VAL A 141 -2.42 -5.38 -9.29
C VAL A 141 -2.54 -5.71 -10.77
N PHE A 142 -3.26 -6.78 -11.09
CA PHE A 142 -3.64 -7.08 -12.46
C PHE A 142 -4.76 -6.14 -12.89
N VAL A 143 -4.52 -5.38 -13.95
CA VAL A 143 -5.45 -4.42 -14.53
C VAL A 143 -5.90 -4.93 -15.91
N PRO A 144 -7.19 -5.30 -16.07
CA PRO A 144 -7.73 -5.68 -17.37
C PRO A 144 -7.59 -4.57 -18.40
N PHE A 145 -7.33 -4.92 -19.66
CA PHE A 145 -7.36 -3.94 -20.74
C PHE A 145 -8.75 -3.30 -20.84
N GLY A 146 -8.79 -1.97 -21.00
CA GLY A 146 -10.03 -1.19 -20.99
C GLY A 146 -10.46 -0.70 -19.60
N THR A 147 -9.78 -1.11 -18.52
CA THR A 147 -9.93 -0.45 -17.21
C THR A 147 -9.44 0.99 -17.31
N ASP A 148 -10.21 1.94 -16.81
CA ASP A 148 -9.78 3.34 -16.75
C ASP A 148 -8.68 3.52 -15.69
N THR A 149 -7.47 3.78 -16.17
CA THR A 149 -6.27 4.04 -15.36
C THR A 149 -5.80 5.49 -15.46
N SER A 150 -6.60 6.38 -16.06
CA SER A 150 -6.23 7.77 -16.24
C SER A 150 -6.23 8.53 -14.91
N ASP A 151 -5.35 9.53 -14.78
CA ASP A 151 -5.32 10.42 -13.63
C ASP A 151 -6.37 11.53 -13.82
N HIS A 152 -7.43 11.45 -13.02
CA HIS A 152 -8.59 12.34 -13.02
C HIS A 152 -8.31 13.53 -12.13
N HIS A 153 -7.78 14.58 -12.75
CA HIS A 153 -7.47 15.83 -12.09
C HIS A 153 -8.75 16.61 -11.72
N ASN A 154 -8.95 16.83 -10.43
CA ASN A 154 -9.90 17.80 -9.89
C ASN A 154 -9.32 18.48 -8.64
N GLY A 155 -10.07 19.41 -8.04
CA GLY A 155 -9.58 20.21 -6.91
C GLY A 155 -9.17 19.36 -5.70
N ILE A 156 -9.98 18.39 -5.31
CA ILE A 156 -9.69 17.54 -4.14
C ILE A 156 -8.62 16.49 -4.43
N THR A 157 -8.66 15.83 -5.59
CA THR A 157 -7.64 14.88 -6.04
C THR A 157 -6.29 15.57 -6.13
N ASN A 158 -6.20 16.69 -6.84
CA ASN A 158 -4.94 17.42 -6.96
C ASN A 158 -4.45 17.93 -5.62
N PHE A 159 -5.34 18.40 -4.74
CA PHE A 159 -4.92 18.83 -3.41
C PHE A 159 -4.29 17.68 -2.62
N LEU A 160 -5.01 16.56 -2.44
CA LEU A 160 -4.54 15.45 -1.62
C LEU A 160 -3.29 14.78 -2.19
N TRP A 161 -3.21 14.59 -3.51
CA TRP A 161 -2.03 14.00 -4.14
C TRP A 161 -0.82 14.95 -4.14
N ASN A 162 -1.01 16.25 -4.38
CA ASN A 162 0.07 17.23 -4.24
C ASN A 162 0.58 17.33 -2.81
N GLN A 163 -0.26 17.02 -1.80
CA GLN A 163 0.23 16.92 -0.43
C GLN A 163 1.21 15.75 -0.29
N ILE A 164 0.96 14.58 -0.88
CA ILE A 164 1.94 13.49 -0.83
C ILE A 164 3.28 13.92 -1.46
N ASP A 165 3.24 14.57 -2.63
CA ASP A 165 4.45 15.04 -3.31
C ASP A 165 5.28 15.99 -2.42
N ARG A 166 4.60 16.82 -1.64
CA ARG A 166 5.22 17.73 -0.65
C ARG A 166 5.72 17.00 0.59
N ASN A 167 5.02 15.94 1.01
CA ASN A 167 5.26 15.20 2.25
C ASN A 167 6.25 14.05 2.07
N LYS A 168 7.10 14.13 1.03
CA LYS A 168 8.26 13.27 0.77
C LYS A 168 8.03 11.83 1.25
N PRO A 169 7.26 11.04 0.50
CA PRO A 169 6.80 9.75 0.97
C PRO A 169 7.98 8.84 1.29
N MET A 170 7.78 7.97 2.28
CA MET A 170 8.76 6.98 2.69
C MET A 170 8.98 5.97 1.56
N PRO A 171 10.22 5.50 1.37
CA PRO A 171 10.50 4.39 0.45
C PRO A 171 9.66 3.16 0.76
N VAL A 172 9.31 2.36 -0.23
CA VAL A 172 8.47 1.16 -0.06
C VAL A 172 9.25 -0.09 -0.46
N PRO A 173 9.23 -1.19 0.31
CA PRO A 173 9.91 -2.40 -0.08
C PRO A 173 9.03 -3.22 -1.01
N LEU A 174 9.56 -3.53 -2.18
CA LEU A 174 9.06 -4.60 -3.01
C LEU A 174 9.70 -5.92 -2.57
N LEU A 175 8.87 -6.92 -2.23
CA LEU A 175 9.35 -8.25 -1.90
C LEU A 175 9.92 -8.93 -3.14
N VAL A 176 11.16 -9.41 -3.03
CA VAL A 176 11.84 -10.23 -4.02
C VAL A 176 12.11 -11.59 -3.39
N THR A 177 11.65 -12.67 -4.01
CA THR A 177 11.82 -14.02 -3.47
C THR A 177 13.06 -14.71 -4.02
N ARG A 178 13.67 -15.55 -3.18
CA ARG A 178 14.89 -16.30 -3.46
C ARG A 178 14.82 -17.72 -2.87
N PRO A 179 15.55 -18.71 -3.44
CA PRO A 179 16.32 -18.60 -4.69
C PRO A 179 15.40 -18.57 -5.93
N ASN A 180 14.18 -19.09 -5.79
CA ASN A 180 13.19 -19.09 -6.87
C ASN A 180 12.41 -17.77 -6.90
N ARG A 181 12.18 -17.26 -8.11
CA ARG A 181 11.31 -16.10 -8.36
C ARG A 181 9.85 -16.35 -7.97
N THR A 182 9.42 -17.61 -8.06
CA THR A 182 8.14 -18.05 -7.51
C THR A 182 8.42 -19.00 -6.36
N PRO A 183 7.99 -18.68 -5.13
CA PRO A 183 8.06 -19.59 -3.99
C PRO A 183 7.51 -20.98 -4.31
N LEU A 184 8.13 -22.02 -3.74
CA LEU A 184 7.73 -23.41 -3.90
C LEU A 184 7.24 -23.99 -2.58
N VAL A 185 6.22 -24.84 -2.64
CA VAL A 185 5.69 -25.54 -1.46
C VAL A 185 6.75 -26.44 -0.83
N GLY A 186 6.88 -26.37 0.49
CA GLY A 186 7.79 -27.21 1.27
C GLY A 186 9.26 -26.79 1.22
N ILE A 187 9.60 -25.76 0.44
CA ILE A 187 10.98 -25.26 0.29
C ILE A 187 11.09 -23.88 0.98
N PRO A 188 12.16 -23.62 1.76
CA PRO A 188 12.41 -22.29 2.30
C PRO A 188 12.47 -21.24 1.20
N THR A 189 11.58 -20.26 1.30
CA THR A 189 11.58 -19.06 0.47
C THR A 189 12.19 -17.94 1.27
N PHE A 190 13.29 -17.38 0.78
CA PHE A 190 13.93 -16.20 1.35
C PHE A 190 13.37 -14.94 0.71
N PHE A 191 13.25 -13.87 1.48
CA PHE A 191 12.79 -12.57 1.01
C PHE A 191 13.92 -11.56 1.07
N THR A 192 14.19 -10.89 -0.04
CA THR A 192 15.02 -9.68 -0.10
C THR A 192 14.13 -8.50 -0.50
N PHE A 193 14.62 -7.28 -0.31
CA PHE A 193 13.83 -6.08 -0.57
C PHE A 193 14.47 -5.22 -1.64
N GLN A 194 13.67 -4.81 -2.62
CA GLN A 194 14.02 -3.72 -3.53
C GLN A 194 13.20 -2.50 -3.11
N TRP A 195 13.88 -1.47 -2.61
CA TRP A 195 13.21 -0.28 -2.11
C TRP A 195 12.94 0.70 -3.24
N LEU A 196 11.69 1.15 -3.37
CA LEU A 196 11.24 2.07 -4.42
C LEU A 196 10.86 3.43 -3.82
N ASP A 197 11.11 4.50 -4.55
CA ASP A 197 10.47 5.78 -4.29
C ASP A 197 9.03 5.71 -4.83
N PRO A 198 7.99 5.87 -4.00
CA PRO A 198 6.61 5.69 -4.45
C PRO A 198 6.09 6.79 -5.40
N LEU A 199 6.81 7.92 -5.55
CA LEU A 199 6.44 8.95 -6.53
C LEU A 199 6.94 8.65 -7.93
N SER A 200 8.20 8.21 -8.04
CA SER A 200 8.84 7.93 -9.33
C SER A 200 8.77 6.46 -9.73
N GLY A 201 8.52 5.56 -8.77
CA GLY A 201 8.66 4.13 -8.92
C GLY A 201 10.13 3.67 -9.05
N THR A 202 11.11 4.57 -8.98
CA THR A 202 12.50 4.20 -9.22
C THR A 202 13.11 3.50 -8.00
N PRO A 203 13.99 2.49 -8.20
CA PRO A 203 14.78 1.95 -7.10
C PRO A 203 15.58 3.04 -6.41
N MET A 204 15.68 2.94 -5.10
CA MET A 204 16.52 3.84 -4.30
C MET A 204 17.91 3.23 -4.12
N GLU A 205 18.93 3.95 -4.55
CA GLU A 205 20.33 3.49 -4.52
C GLU A 205 20.96 3.58 -3.12
N GLU A 206 20.40 4.37 -2.20
CA GLU A 206 20.97 4.58 -0.88
C GLU A 206 20.33 3.70 0.20
N THR A 207 21.06 2.65 0.60
CA THR A 207 20.88 1.97 1.89
C THR A 207 22.07 2.26 2.79
N ARG A 208 22.21 3.49 3.32
CA ARG A 208 23.18 3.73 4.41
C ARG A 208 22.78 2.84 5.59
N ASN A 209 23.65 1.90 5.95
CA ASN A 209 23.46 0.96 7.07
C ASN A 209 22.27 -0.01 6.92
N GLY A 210 22.07 -0.60 5.73
CA GLY A 210 21.26 -1.82 5.63
C GLY A 210 19.74 -1.66 5.77
N GLY A 211 19.19 -0.53 5.32
CA GLY A 211 17.75 -0.32 5.18
C GLY A 211 17.50 0.91 4.31
N ALA A 212 16.29 1.05 3.78
CA ALA A 212 15.95 2.27 3.04
C ALA A 212 16.05 3.51 3.93
N TYR A 213 16.54 4.58 3.33
CA TYR A 213 16.80 5.85 3.97
C TYR A 213 16.14 6.99 3.19
N ARG A 214 15.61 7.97 3.92
CA ARG A 214 15.10 9.22 3.36
C ARG A 214 15.51 10.37 4.26
N GLU A 215 15.94 11.47 3.67
CA GLU A 215 16.23 12.72 4.38
C GLU A 215 15.39 13.85 3.77
N VAL A 216 14.89 14.73 4.64
CA VAL A 216 14.16 15.94 4.27
C VAL A 216 14.74 17.08 5.09
N THR A 217 15.02 18.19 4.43
CA THR A 217 15.57 19.39 5.06
C THR A 217 14.64 20.57 4.81
N ALA A 218 14.34 21.35 5.85
CA ALA A 218 13.67 22.64 5.71
C ALA A 218 14.30 23.64 6.69
N GLY A 219 14.88 24.72 6.14
CA GLY A 219 15.71 25.61 6.94
C GLY A 219 16.96 24.89 7.44
N ASP A 220 17.22 25.02 8.74
CA ASP A 220 18.30 24.37 9.50
C ASP A 220 17.88 23.04 10.14
N VAL A 221 16.62 22.63 9.97
CA VAL A 221 16.08 21.37 10.50
C VAL A 221 16.19 20.26 9.47
N ILE A 222 16.76 19.14 9.90
CA ILE A 222 16.83 17.90 9.15
C ILE A 222 15.86 16.89 9.79
N MET A 223 15.22 16.10 8.95
CA MET A 223 14.44 14.93 9.34
C MET A 223 14.89 13.72 8.52
N ARG A 224 15.11 12.60 9.19
CA ARG A 224 15.64 11.37 8.63
C ARG A 224 14.72 10.22 8.96
N ALA A 225 14.47 9.36 7.99
CA ALA A 225 13.76 8.12 8.20
C ALA A 225 14.58 6.95 7.73
N ARG A 226 14.59 5.90 8.54
CA ARG A 226 15.27 4.65 8.26
C ARG A 226 14.34 3.48 8.53
N ALA A 227 14.21 2.59 7.55
CA ALA A 227 13.53 1.32 7.77
C ALA A 227 14.37 0.46 8.72
N THR A 228 13.79 0.01 9.82
CA THR A 228 14.49 -0.80 10.83
C THR A 228 14.02 -2.24 10.86
N LYS A 229 12.79 -2.51 10.43
CA LYS A 229 12.17 -3.83 10.51
C LYS A 229 11.10 -3.98 9.43
N VAL A 230 11.03 -5.16 8.82
CA VAL A 230 9.94 -5.53 7.91
C VAL A 230 9.30 -6.82 8.40
N VAL A 231 7.97 -6.83 8.55
CA VAL A 231 7.20 -8.02 8.93
C VAL A 231 6.38 -8.46 7.72
N ILE A 232 6.55 -9.71 7.30
CA ILE A 232 5.80 -10.30 6.19
C ILE A 232 4.81 -11.29 6.79
N ASN A 233 3.52 -11.04 6.59
CA ASN A 233 2.45 -11.94 7.01
C ASN A 233 1.67 -12.42 5.77
N PRO A 234 1.78 -13.70 5.39
CA PRO A 234 1.03 -14.25 4.25
C PRO A 234 -0.49 -14.24 4.41
N GLN A 235 -1.02 -13.96 5.61
CA GLN A 235 -2.45 -13.98 5.96
C GLN A 235 -3.08 -15.36 5.72
N GLN A 236 -2.47 -16.39 6.29
CA GLN A 236 -2.89 -17.79 6.09
C GLN A 236 -2.85 -18.60 7.37
N GLU A 237 -3.85 -19.45 7.54
CA GLU A 237 -3.87 -20.40 8.65
C GLU A 237 -2.61 -21.27 8.63
N GLY A 238 -2.02 -21.53 9.81
CA GLY A 238 -0.88 -22.44 9.95
C GLY A 238 0.45 -21.99 9.30
N ILE A 239 0.51 -20.78 8.72
CA ILE A 239 1.73 -20.13 8.23
C ILE A 239 1.95 -18.86 9.06
N LYS A 240 3.07 -18.82 9.81
CA LYS A 240 3.38 -17.69 10.68
C LYS A 240 3.96 -16.53 9.88
N SER A 241 3.76 -15.31 10.37
CA SER A 241 4.51 -14.15 9.91
C SER A 241 6.00 -14.32 10.20
N THR A 242 6.84 -13.70 9.38
CA THR A 242 8.29 -13.62 9.59
C THR A 242 8.70 -12.17 9.79
N THR A 243 9.75 -11.94 10.59
CA THR A 243 10.32 -10.62 10.83
C THR A 243 11.70 -10.58 10.21
N CYS A 244 11.92 -9.59 9.36
CA CYS A 244 13.12 -9.36 8.58
C CYS A 244 13.83 -8.08 9.05
N LEU A 245 15.16 -8.08 8.96
CA LEU A 245 15.92 -6.83 8.88
C LEU A 245 15.65 -6.15 7.53
N ALA A 246 15.77 -4.82 7.48
CA ALA A 246 15.40 -4.03 6.29
C ALA A 246 16.35 -4.24 5.08
N ASP A 247 17.56 -4.73 5.30
CA ASP A 247 18.51 -5.18 4.26
C ASP A 247 18.30 -6.64 3.87
N SER A 248 17.72 -7.44 4.77
CA SER A 248 17.49 -8.88 4.65
C SER A 248 18.71 -9.62 4.11
N PRO A 249 19.70 -9.92 4.97
CA PRO A 249 20.95 -10.52 4.52
C PRO A 249 20.69 -11.90 3.89
N TYR A 250 20.89 -11.99 2.58
CA TYR A 250 20.76 -13.22 1.80
C TYR A 250 22.05 -13.44 1.00
N ARG A 251 22.54 -14.67 0.99
CA ARG A 251 23.76 -15.07 0.27
C ARG A 251 23.37 -15.84 -1.00
N GLU A 252 23.52 -15.19 -2.15
CA GLU A 252 23.19 -15.80 -3.43
C GLU A 252 24.00 -17.10 -3.65
N GLY A 253 23.32 -18.15 -4.13
CA GLY A 253 23.91 -19.47 -4.36
C GLY A 253 24.21 -20.32 -3.12
N ALA A 254 24.07 -19.79 -1.89
CA ALA A 254 24.26 -20.59 -0.68
C ALA A 254 23.05 -21.50 -0.42
N LEU A 255 23.31 -22.74 0.00
CA LEU A 255 22.26 -23.68 0.43
C LEU A 255 21.44 -23.08 1.58
N PRO A 256 20.13 -23.43 1.72
CA PRO A 256 19.29 -22.87 2.77
C PRO A 256 19.88 -22.95 4.19
N LYS A 257 20.56 -24.05 4.51
CA LYS A 257 21.22 -24.27 5.81
C LYS A 257 22.46 -23.38 6.05
N ASN A 258 23.01 -22.77 5.00
CA ASN A 258 24.19 -21.91 5.03
C ASN A 258 23.83 -20.42 4.88
N GLN A 259 22.54 -20.09 4.82
CA GLN A 259 22.08 -18.71 4.84
C GLN A 259 22.33 -18.09 6.22
N PRO A 260 22.50 -16.76 6.31
CA PRO A 260 22.57 -16.05 7.58
C PRO A 260 21.37 -16.41 8.48
N ALA A 261 21.59 -16.47 9.81
CA ALA A 261 20.53 -16.86 10.75
C ALA A 261 19.36 -15.85 10.81
N ASP A 262 19.65 -14.60 10.44
CA ASP A 262 18.74 -13.47 10.29
C ASP A 262 18.21 -13.30 8.85
N ALA A 263 18.53 -14.23 7.94
CA ALA A 263 17.97 -14.23 6.60
C ALA A 263 16.45 -14.44 6.67
N CYS A 264 15.70 -13.50 6.09
CA CYS A 264 14.26 -13.55 6.22
C CYS A 264 13.64 -14.66 5.37
N SER A 265 12.93 -15.61 5.98
CA SER A 265 12.34 -16.72 5.24
C SER A 265 10.98 -17.20 5.76
N ILE A 266 10.22 -17.83 4.85
CA ILE A 266 8.97 -18.57 5.12
C ILE A 266 9.02 -19.89 4.37
N ILE A 267 8.55 -20.97 5.00
CA ILE A 267 8.23 -22.23 4.32
C ILE A 267 6.73 -22.28 4.09
N PHE A 268 6.31 -22.17 2.83
CA PHE A 268 4.92 -22.31 2.45
C PHE A 268 4.52 -23.77 2.48
N LYS A 269 3.48 -24.10 3.25
CA LYS A 269 2.98 -25.48 3.39
C LYS A 269 1.95 -25.88 2.33
N ARG A 270 1.52 -24.94 1.49
CA ARG A 270 0.44 -25.10 0.51
C ARG A 270 0.66 -24.17 -0.67
N SER A 271 0.09 -24.54 -1.82
CA SER A 271 0.12 -23.72 -3.03
C SER A 271 -0.92 -22.62 -2.98
N SER A 272 -0.73 -21.63 -3.85
CA SER A 272 -1.59 -20.47 -3.93
C SER A 272 -2.99 -20.76 -4.52
N ALA A 273 -3.16 -21.89 -5.20
CA ALA A 273 -4.47 -22.42 -5.59
C ALA A 273 -5.41 -22.65 -4.39
N SER A 274 -4.84 -22.87 -3.20
CA SER A 274 -5.59 -23.05 -1.96
C SER A 274 -5.65 -21.79 -1.07
N ALA A 275 -4.99 -20.70 -1.46
CA ALA A 275 -4.78 -19.54 -0.58
C ALA A 275 -6.10 -18.95 -0.06
N ARG A 276 -7.12 -18.82 -0.92
CA ARG A 276 -8.43 -18.29 -0.53
C ARG A 276 -9.15 -19.15 0.51
N LYS A 277 -8.99 -20.48 0.44
CA LYS A 277 -9.63 -21.42 1.38
C LYS A 277 -9.08 -21.28 2.80
N TYR A 278 -7.81 -20.92 2.95
CA TYR A 278 -7.11 -20.86 4.24
C TYR A 278 -6.72 -19.43 4.63
N ALA A 279 -7.34 -18.43 4.02
CA ALA A 279 -7.04 -17.04 4.28
C ALA A 279 -7.58 -16.60 5.65
N THR A 280 -6.73 -15.99 6.46
CA THR A 280 -7.14 -15.41 7.76
C THR A 280 -7.79 -14.04 7.62
N LYS A 281 -7.70 -13.45 6.43
CA LYS A 281 -8.37 -12.22 6.02
C LYS A 281 -8.93 -12.39 4.61
N PRO A 282 -9.97 -11.64 4.21
CA PRO A 282 -10.50 -11.70 2.86
C PRO A 282 -9.42 -11.39 1.81
N ILE A 283 -9.36 -12.22 0.77
CA ILE A 283 -8.55 -11.96 -0.43
C ILE A 283 -9.46 -11.29 -1.46
N PRO A 284 -9.11 -10.12 -2.03
CA PRO A 284 -9.93 -9.47 -3.04
C PRO A 284 -10.26 -10.40 -4.22
N ALA A 285 -11.47 -10.28 -4.79
CA ALA A 285 -11.97 -11.21 -5.82
C ALA A 285 -11.13 -11.22 -7.11
N ASN A 286 -10.45 -10.11 -7.41
CA ASN A 286 -9.55 -9.96 -8.55
C ASN A 286 -8.19 -10.64 -8.35
N ILE A 287 -7.82 -11.02 -7.13
CA ILE A 287 -6.59 -11.79 -6.87
C ILE A 287 -6.90 -13.28 -6.99
N LYS A 288 -6.39 -13.90 -8.06
CA LYS A 288 -6.51 -15.33 -8.33
C LYS A 288 -5.20 -16.04 -8.05
N ASP A 289 -5.29 -17.24 -7.49
CA ASP A 289 -4.17 -18.18 -7.32
C ASP A 289 -2.90 -17.54 -6.73
N ALA A 290 -3.08 -16.70 -5.71
CA ALA A 290 -1.99 -16.04 -5.00
C ALA A 290 -2.32 -15.81 -3.52
N PHE A 291 -1.27 -15.73 -2.71
CA PHE A 291 -1.35 -15.24 -1.34
C PHE A 291 -1.44 -13.70 -1.39
N TYR A 292 -2.18 -13.11 -0.46
CA TYR A 292 -2.29 -11.66 -0.32
C TYR A 292 -1.60 -11.23 0.97
N ALA A 293 -0.29 -11.06 0.88
CA ALA A 293 0.55 -10.88 2.06
C ALA A 293 0.52 -9.42 2.54
N ASP A 294 0.28 -9.24 3.84
CA ASP A 294 0.47 -7.95 4.51
C ASP A 294 1.97 -7.79 4.80
N VAL A 295 2.55 -6.68 4.34
CA VAL A 295 3.95 -6.28 4.58
C VAL A 295 3.93 -5.03 5.45
N THR A 296 4.49 -5.13 6.65
CA THR A 296 4.56 -4.02 7.61
C THR A 296 6.00 -3.57 7.76
N VAL A 297 6.29 -2.30 7.50
CA VAL A 297 7.61 -1.69 7.63
C VAL A 297 7.62 -0.76 8.83
N THR A 298 8.50 -1.01 9.79
CA THR A 298 8.76 -0.08 10.89
C THR A 298 9.87 0.88 10.48
N TRP A 299 9.58 2.17 10.64
CA TRP A 299 10.48 3.28 10.41
C TRP A 299 10.92 3.87 11.74
N GLU A 300 12.22 4.05 11.90
CA GLU A 300 12.76 4.99 12.87
C GLU A 300 12.84 6.35 12.18
N VAL A 301 12.17 7.33 12.75
CA VAL A 301 12.17 8.70 12.24
C VAL A 301 12.85 9.58 13.26
N THR A 302 13.86 10.34 12.83
CA THR A 302 14.61 11.25 13.69
C THR A 302 14.64 12.64 13.09
N PHE A 303 14.76 13.67 13.93
CA PHE A 303 14.77 15.06 13.51
C PHE A 303 15.61 15.93 14.45
N GLY A 304 16.18 17.00 13.93
CA GLY A 304 17.10 17.85 14.67
C GLY A 304 17.76 18.89 13.79
N GLU A 305 18.50 19.80 14.41
CA GLU A 305 19.35 20.74 13.69
C GLU A 305 20.54 20.01 13.04
N GLU A 306 20.98 20.50 11.89
CA GLU A 306 22.18 19.96 11.25
C GLU A 306 23.40 20.06 12.19
N GLY A 307 24.09 18.93 12.38
CA GLY A 307 25.26 18.86 13.27
C GLY A 307 24.94 18.70 14.77
N GLN A 308 23.66 18.71 15.17
CA GLN A 308 23.23 18.47 16.54
C GLN A 308 22.74 17.02 16.74
N PRO A 309 22.63 16.53 17.99
CA PRO A 309 21.99 15.25 18.27
C PRO A 309 20.54 15.22 17.78
N MET A 310 20.22 14.22 16.95
CA MET A 310 18.87 14.02 16.43
C MET A 310 17.97 13.42 17.50
N ARG A 311 16.71 13.85 17.56
CA ARG A 311 15.66 13.30 18.43
C ARG A 311 14.82 12.30 17.66
N THR A 312 14.38 11.22 18.29
CA THR A 312 13.46 10.26 17.67
C THR A 312 12.03 10.78 17.75
N LEU A 313 11.30 10.71 16.63
CA LEU A 313 9.89 11.07 16.54
C LEU A 313 9.03 9.85 16.91
N GLY A 314 8.42 9.91 18.10
CA GLY A 314 7.60 8.82 18.64
C GLY A 314 8.39 7.52 18.89
N ASP A 315 7.69 6.39 18.96
CA ASP A 315 8.27 5.05 19.22
C ASP A 315 8.54 4.25 17.93
N GLY A 316 8.76 4.98 16.83
CA GLY A 316 8.79 4.43 15.48
C GLY A 316 7.41 4.42 14.81
N PHE A 317 7.41 4.25 13.49
CA PHE A 317 6.22 4.39 12.66
C PHE A 317 6.03 3.17 11.74
N ALA A 318 4.87 2.51 11.79
CA ALA A 318 4.56 1.37 10.93
C ALA A 318 3.77 1.76 9.67
N MET A 319 4.39 1.54 8.50
CA MET A 319 3.72 1.56 7.20
C MET A 319 3.28 0.15 6.83
N ARG A 320 2.03 -0.05 6.37
CA ARG A 320 1.54 -1.35 5.91
C ARG A 320 1.20 -1.30 4.43
N MET A 321 1.52 -2.36 3.72
CA MET A 321 1.19 -2.55 2.31
C MET A 321 0.83 -3.99 2.04
N ARG A 322 0.31 -4.26 0.84
CA ARG A 322 -0.09 -5.60 0.45
C ARG A 322 0.60 -6.01 -0.84
N GLN A 323 1.11 -7.23 -0.87
CA GLN A 323 1.75 -7.78 -2.06
C GLN A 323 1.20 -9.17 -2.38
N VAL A 324 0.96 -9.37 -3.67
CA VAL A 324 0.52 -10.65 -4.24
C VAL A 324 1.74 -11.58 -4.32
N LEU A 325 1.65 -12.74 -3.68
CA LEU A 325 2.70 -13.75 -3.66
C LEU A 325 2.18 -15.07 -4.25
N PRO A 326 2.45 -15.39 -5.53
CA PRO A 326 2.13 -16.70 -6.09
C PRO A 326 3.04 -17.76 -5.47
N VAL A 327 2.52 -18.96 -5.20
CA VAL A 327 3.31 -20.07 -4.63
C VAL A 327 2.92 -21.35 -5.34
N GLN A 328 3.90 -22.02 -5.94
CA GLN A 328 3.67 -23.21 -6.77
C GLN A 328 3.99 -24.50 -6.03
N GLU A 329 3.27 -25.57 -6.36
CA GLU A 329 3.66 -26.92 -5.93
C GLU A 329 4.95 -27.34 -6.63
N VAL A 330 5.77 -28.10 -5.94
CA VAL A 330 6.92 -28.76 -6.58
C VAL A 330 6.34 -29.81 -7.51
N GLN A 331 6.40 -29.59 -8.82
CA GLN A 331 6.04 -30.65 -9.77
C GLN A 331 6.99 -31.84 -9.55
N ALA A 332 6.44 -33.04 -9.45
CA ALA A 332 7.25 -34.23 -9.29
C ALA A 332 8.23 -34.34 -10.48
N PRO A 333 9.53 -34.67 -10.25
CA PRO A 333 10.58 -34.63 -11.28
C PRO A 333 10.35 -35.53 -12.50
N ASN A 334 9.31 -36.37 -12.50
CA ASN A 334 8.94 -37.26 -13.60
C ASN A 334 7.57 -36.96 -14.22
N GLN A 335 6.94 -35.82 -13.93
CA GLN A 335 5.78 -35.38 -14.71
C GLN A 335 6.25 -34.39 -15.78
N PRO A 336 5.84 -34.58 -17.06
CA PRO A 336 6.10 -33.59 -18.08
C PRO A 336 5.52 -32.25 -17.62
N PRO A 337 6.18 -31.12 -17.90
CA PRO A 337 5.69 -29.80 -17.51
C PRO A 337 4.26 -29.66 -18.00
N THR A 338 3.32 -29.66 -17.06
CA THR A 338 1.93 -29.41 -17.39
C THR A 338 1.81 -27.92 -17.60
N VAL A 339 1.89 -27.50 -18.87
CA VAL A 339 1.48 -26.17 -19.28
C VAL A 339 -0.03 -26.10 -19.04
N ILE A 340 -0.43 -25.43 -17.96
CA ILE A 340 -1.82 -25.08 -17.72
C ILE A 340 -2.11 -23.91 -18.66
N TYR A 341 -2.86 -24.19 -19.73
CA TYR A 341 -3.36 -23.18 -20.68
C TYR A 341 -4.47 -22.33 -20.07
#